data_AF-A0A7V3PWR6-F1
#
_entry.id   AF-A0A7V3PWR6-F1
#
_cell.length_a   1.000
_cell.length_b   1.000
_cell.length_c   1.000
_cell.angle_alpha   90.00
_cell.angle_beta   90.00
_cell.angle_gamma   90.00
#
_symmetry.space_group_name_H-M   'P 1'
#
loop_
_entity.id
_entity.type
_entity.pdbx_description
1 polymer ?
#
loop_
_entity_poly.entity_id
_entity_poly.type
_entity_poly.pdbx_seq_one_letter_code
_entity_poly.pdbx_strand_id
1 'polypeptide(L)' 'MDILDKKIIELDDVIYKDKQGQVYKYVLEATERSLLEHALERTFGNQLKAARILGINRNTLRAKIKKWGINPAKWKI' A
#
# COMPACT_ATOMS: atom_id res chain seq x y z
N MET A 1 7.65 -12.99 17.92
CA MET A 1 7.60 -11.73 17.16
C MET A 1 6.91 -12.04 15.85
N ASP A 2 5.79 -11.37 15.61
CA ASP A 2 5.00 -11.54 14.39
C ASP A 2 5.86 -11.24 13.15
N ILE A 3 5.52 -11.80 11.99
CA ILE A 3 6.23 -11.56 10.73
C ILE A 3 6.25 -10.05 10.41
N LEU A 4 5.17 -9.35 10.76
CA LEU A 4 5.04 -7.90 10.64
C LEU A 4 6.00 -7.15 11.55
N ASP A 5 6.12 -7.55 12.82
CA ASP A 5 7.02 -6.90 13.79
C ASP A 5 8.46 -6.92 13.31
N LYS A 6 8.94 -8.07 12.83
CA LYS A 6 10.32 -8.21 12.32
C LYS A 6 10.57 -7.28 11.14
N LYS A 7 9.61 -7.17 10.23
CA LYS A 7 9.74 -6.36 9.01
C LYS A 7 9.69 -4.87 9.29
N ILE A 8 8.92 -4.45 10.29
CA ILE A 8 8.88 -3.05 10.75
C ILE A 8 10.21 -2.67 11.41
N ILE A 9 10.78 -3.54 12.24
CA ILE A 9 12.10 -3.30 12.86
C ILE A 9 13.19 -3.18 11.79
N GLU A 10 13.21 -4.09 10.80
CA GLU A 10 14.16 -4.02 9.68
C GLU A 10 14.01 -2.72 8.87
N LEU A 11 12.78 -2.24 8.66
CA LEU A 11 12.53 -0.97 7.97
C LEU A 11 13.00 0.22 8.81
N ASP A 12 12.78 0.23 10.12
CA ASP A 12 13.28 1.28 11.02
C ASP A 12 14.80 1.38 10.93
N ASP A 13 15.52 0.26 11.06
CA ASP A 13 16.99 0.25 11.01
C ASP A 13 17.56 0.80 9.69
N VAL A 14 16.90 0.50 8.57
CA VAL A 14 17.30 0.98 7.23
C VAL A 14 16.96 2.46 7.03
N ILE A 15 15.81 2.92 7.53
CA ILE A 15 15.28 4.26 7.28
C ILE A 15 15.82 5.27 8.31
N TYR A 16 16.12 4.85 9.53
CA TYR A 16 16.59 5.70 10.64
C TYR A 16 17.89 6.45 10.29
N LYS A 17 18.78 5.83 9.49
CA LYS A 17 20.02 6.45 9.03
C LYS A 17 19.83 7.63 8.07
N ASP A 18 18.76 7.63 7.28
CA ASP A 18 18.62 8.50 6.10
C ASP A 18 17.43 9.48 6.19
N LYS A 19 16.43 9.18 7.04
CA LYS A 19 15.13 9.86 7.10
C LYS A 19 14.73 10.16 8.54
N GLN A 20 15.59 10.88 9.26
CA GLN A 20 15.40 11.25 10.68
C GLN A 20 13.97 11.77 10.94
N GLY A 21 13.22 11.07 11.79
CA GLY A 21 11.86 11.45 12.20
C GLY A 21 10.73 11.17 11.19
N GLN A 22 11.00 10.56 10.03
CA GLN A 22 10.00 10.29 8.99
C GLN A 22 9.65 8.80 8.85
N VAL A 23 10.21 7.93 9.70
CA VAL A 23 10.01 6.47 9.62
C VAL A 23 8.52 6.10 9.66
N TYR A 24 7.76 6.63 10.63
CA TYR A 24 6.33 6.35 10.77
C TYR A 24 5.56 6.63 9.46
N LYS A 25 5.80 7.82 8.89
CA LYS A 25 5.17 8.22 7.64
C LYS A 25 5.56 7.26 6.52
N TYR A 26 6.85 7.02 6.34
CA TYR A 26 7.34 6.15 5.28
C TYR A 26 6.76 4.73 5.34
N VAL A 27 6.77 4.10 6.52
CA VAL A 27 6.25 2.74 6.71
C VAL A 27 4.76 2.69 6.38
N LEU A 28 3.99 3.68 6.84
CA LEU A 28 2.56 3.76 6.57
C LEU A 28 2.29 3.91 5.06
N GLU A 29 3.05 4.77 4.38
CA GLU A 29 2.92 5.03 2.95
C GLU A 29 3.31 3.80 2.10
N ALA A 30 4.43 3.15 2.43
CA ALA A 30 4.90 1.95 1.76
C ALA A 30 3.91 0.78 1.92
N THR A 31 3.40 0.58 3.14
CA THR A 31 2.43 -0.47 3.45
C THR A 31 1.10 -0.21 2.75
N GLU A 32 0.61 1.04 2.80
CA GLU A 32 -0.63 1.44 2.11
C GLU A 32 -0.51 1.20 0.61
N ARG A 33 0.57 1.65 -0.02
CA ARG A 33 0.80 1.45 -1.46
C ARG A 33 0.82 -0.04 -1.82
N SER A 34 1.61 -0.84 -1.11
CA SER A 34 1.74 -2.28 -1.37
C SER A 34 0.40 -3.01 -1.26
N LEU A 35 -0.42 -2.65 -0.26
CA LEU A 35 -1.72 -3.26 -0.06
C LEU A 35 -2.69 -2.96 -1.21
N LEU A 36 -2.68 -1.72 -1.72
CA LEU A 36 -3.56 -1.30 -2.82
C LEU A 36 -3.16 -1.97 -4.13
N GLU A 37 -1.86 -2.04 -4.45
CA GLU A 37 -1.35 -2.70 -5.66
C GLU A 37 -1.70 -4.19 -5.65
N HIS A 38 -1.48 -4.88 -4.53
CA HIS A 38 -1.80 -6.31 -4.39
C HIS A 38 -3.31 -6.58 -4.54
N ALA A 39 -4.17 -5.72 -3.99
CA ALA A 39 -5.61 -5.87 -4.16
C ALA A 39 -6.07 -5.63 -5.61
N LEU A 40 -5.44 -4.69 -6.33
CA LEU A 40 -5.74 -4.44 -7.75
C LEU A 40 -5.25 -5.58 -8.64
N GLU A 41 -4.07 -6.14 -8.35
CA GLU A 41 -3.54 -7.31 -9.04
C GLU A 41 -4.48 -8.50 -8.92
N ARG A 42 -4.89 -8.84 -7.69
CA ARG A 42 -5.83 -9.94 -7.41
C ARG A 42 -7.19 -9.79 -8.08
N THR A 43 -7.55 -8.58 -8.51
CA THR A 43 -8.83 -8.30 -9.15
C THR A 43 -8.70 -7.86 -10.61
N PHE A 44 -7.52 -8.05 -11.22
CA PHE A 44 -7.24 -7.70 -12.61
C PHE A 44 -7.56 -6.22 -12.92
N GLY A 45 -7.17 -5.33 -12.01
CA GLY A 45 -7.42 -3.89 -12.10
C GLY A 45 -8.86 -3.46 -11.79
N ASN A 46 -9.75 -4.38 -11.38
CA ASN A 46 -11.12 -4.05 -11.01
C ASN A 46 -11.18 -3.36 -9.64
N GLN A 47 -11.27 -2.04 -9.67
CA GLN A 47 -11.31 -1.20 -8.47
C GLN A 47 -12.53 -1.48 -7.56
N LEU A 48 -13.69 -1.85 -8.12
CA LEU A 48 -14.86 -2.16 -7.28
C LEU A 48 -14.62 -3.44 -6.46
N LYS A 49 -14.07 -4.48 -7.10
CA LYS A 49 -13.70 -5.73 -6.41
C LYS A 49 -12.56 -5.51 -5.42
N ALA A 50 -11.54 -4.72 -5.80
CA ALA A 50 -10.41 -4.42 -4.92
C ALA A 50 -10.87 -3.67 -3.66
N ALA A 51 -11.76 -2.68 -3.81
CA ALA A 51 -12.32 -1.94 -2.69
C ALA A 51 -13.10 -2.85 -1.72
N ARG A 52 -13.82 -3.84 -2.27
CA ARG A 52 -14.53 -4.85 -1.47
C ARG A 52 -13.58 -5.77 -0.70
N ILE A 53 -12.50 -6.25 -1.33
CA ILE A 53 -11.47 -7.06 -0.64
C ILE A 53 -10.83 -6.27 0.50
N LEU A 54 -10.55 -4.98 0.25
CA LEU A 54 -9.93 -4.10 1.23
C LEU A 54 -10.91 -3.59 2.31
N GLY A 55 -12.21 -3.85 2.18
CA GLY A 55 -13.21 -3.36 3.13
C GLY A 55 -13.37 -1.83 3.14
N ILE A 56 -13.05 -1.15 2.04
CA ILE A 56 -13.16 0.33 1.93
C ILE A 56 -14.13 0.74 0.83
N ASN A 57 -14.61 1.99 0.92
CA ASN A 57 -15.40 2.58 -0.15
C ASN A 57 -14.57 2.68 -1.46
N ARG A 58 -15.20 2.40 -2.61
CA ARG A 58 -14.57 2.54 -3.94
C ARG A 58 -14.00 3.95 -4.18
N ASN A 59 -14.67 5.00 -3.71
CA ASN A 59 -14.19 6.38 -3.83
C ASN A 59 -12.91 6.59 -3.01
N THR A 60 -12.82 5.99 -1.82
CA THR A 60 -11.62 5.99 -0.99
C THR A 60 -10.47 5.28 -1.70
N LEU A 61 -10.71 4.09 -2.26
CA LEU A 61 -9.71 3.39 -3.06
C LEU A 61 -9.22 4.26 -4.23
N ARG A 62 -10.14 4.86 -5.00
CA ARG A 62 -9.80 5.71 -6.15
C ARG A 62 -8.96 6.92 -5.73
N ALA A 63 -9.27 7.56 -4.61
CA ALA A 63 -8.49 8.66 -4.07
C ALA A 63 -7.07 8.22 -3.67
N LYS A 64 -6.93 7.05 -3.03
CA LYS A 64 -5.63 6.49 -2.66
C LYS A 64 -4.80 6.06 -3.87
N ILE A 65 -5.42 5.46 -4.89
CA ILE A 65 -4.77 5.14 -6.18
C ILE A 65 -4.18 6.41 -6.79
N LYS A 66 -4.95 7.51 -6.83
CA LYS A 66 -4.48 8.81 -7.32
C LYS A 66 -3.35 9.37 -6.47
N LYS A 67 -3.48 9.33 -5.14
CA LYS A 67 -2.44 9.78 -4.19
C LYS A 67 -1.11 9.08 -4.44
N TRP A 68 -1.14 7.77 -4.73
CA TRP A 68 0.05 6.94 -4.91
C TRP A 68 0.52 6.81 -6.36
N GLY A 69 -0.16 7.45 -7.33
CA GLY A 69 0.18 7.34 -8.74
C GLY A 69 0.09 5.91 -9.30
N ILE A 70 -0.77 5.08 -8.71
CA ILE A 70 -0.94 3.68 -9.13
C ILE A 70 -1.75 3.67 -10.45
N ASN A 71 -1.28 2.92 -11.45
CA ASN A 71 -2.02 2.70 -12.70
C ASN A 71 -2.77 1.36 -12.65
N PRO A 72 -4.12 1.34 -12.47
CA PRO A 72 -4.89 0.10 -12.43
C PRO A 72 -4.91 -0.66 -13.75
N ALA A 73 -4.62 0.01 -14.88
CA ALA A 73 -4.57 -0.64 -16.19
C ALA A 73 -3.38 -1.61 -16.31
N LYS A 74 -2.38 -1.51 -15.42
CA LYS A 74 -1.25 -2.45 -15.35
C LYS A 74 -1.69 -3.91 -15.25
N TRP A 75 -2.85 -4.18 -14.66
CA TRP A 75 -3.37 -5.54 -14.42
C TRP A 75 -4.64 -5.86 -15.20
N LYS A 76 -5.07 -4.99 -16.11
CA LYS A 76 -6.18 -5.29 -17.00
C LYS A 76 -5.68 -6.21 -18.12
N ILE A 77 -6.32 -7.37 -18.26
CA ILE A 77 -6.16 -8.27 -19.39
C ILE A 77 -7.06 -7.79 -20.52
#